data_AF-A0A7S4IB12-F1
#
_entry.id   AF-A0A7S4IB12-F1
#
_cell.length_a   1.000
_cell.length_b   1.000
_cell.length_c   1.000
_cell.angle_alpha   90.00
_cell.angle_beta   90.00
_cell.angle_gamma   90.00
#
_symmetry.space_group_name_H-M   'P 1'
#
loop_
_entity.id
_entity.type
_entity.pdbx_description
1 polymer ?
#
loop_
_entity_poly.entity_id
_entity_poly.type
_entity_poly.pdbx_seq_one_letter_code
_entity_poly.pdbx_strand_id
1 'polypeptide(L)'
;ILALLVALPASDALLFTPQTRSALHGSPPLAMTAEDRELAPSAPDVSRRSFFATFSTAAASLTFISPALADDDASLDDSLYLILRAREAAAQETRLIRSGRFKDVQRANVKLAVKFIANNYRLSDNFIAAAGTLQGNKRIRAGEAGQAVVQNLYTILEYFDSSDVENIKVGAMSMAGKEGIVLSGLEAARNGIDEYLGFFPEDVVDKVKRKIQEENDLNVKEFDSSLGTIVNPDPKI
;
A
#
# COMPACT_ATOMS: atom_id res chain seq x y z
N ILE A 1 13.11 -6.28 8.35
CA ILE A 1 14.14 -5.22 8.30
C ILE A 1 13.70 -4.15 7.29
N LEU A 2 12.58 -3.47 7.58
CA LEU A 2 12.06 -2.37 6.74
C LEU A 2 11.13 -1.52 7.62
N ALA A 3 11.70 -0.90 8.66
CA ALA A 3 10.96 0.01 9.56
C ALA A 3 11.86 1.11 10.14
N LEU A 4 13.00 1.39 9.52
CA LEU A 4 13.89 2.45 9.97
C LEU A 4 14.38 3.23 8.74
N LEU A 5 13.53 4.12 8.23
CA LEU A 5 13.94 5.06 7.19
C LEU A 5 14.84 6.12 7.85
N VAL A 6 16.15 5.91 7.80
CA VAL A 6 17.16 6.88 8.24
C VAL A 6 17.14 8.07 7.28
N ALA A 7 16.93 9.28 7.81
CA ALA A 7 17.14 10.50 7.05
C ALA A 7 18.64 10.84 7.05
N LEU A 8 19.32 10.59 5.92
CA LEU A 8 20.68 11.08 5.69
C LEU A 8 20.65 12.61 5.63
N PRO A 9 21.64 13.31 6.23
CA PRO A 9 21.76 14.76 6.10
C PRO A 9 22.11 15.12 4.65
N ALA A 10 21.20 15.82 3.99
CA ALA A 10 21.49 16.51 2.74
C ALA A 10 22.45 17.66 3.07
N SER A 11 23.73 17.43 2.90
CA SER A 11 24.74 18.48 2.96
C SER A 11 25.67 18.33 1.76
N ASP A 12 25.71 19.42 1.01
CA ASP A 12 26.56 19.76 -0.13
C ASP A 12 26.20 19.30 -1.55
N ALA A 13 26.35 20.30 -2.44
CA ALA A 13 26.53 20.26 -3.88
C ALA A 13 25.27 20.04 -4.75
N LEU A 14 24.82 20.93 -5.65
CA LEU A 14 25.37 22.16 -6.22
C LEU A 14 24.24 23.04 -6.78
N LEU A 15 24.50 24.33 -6.73
CA LEU A 15 23.78 25.44 -7.37
C LEU A 15 23.48 25.18 -8.85
N PHE A 16 22.21 25.28 -9.24
CA PHE A 16 21.83 25.58 -10.62
C PHE A 16 20.54 26.42 -10.65
N THR A 17 20.70 27.75 -10.71
CA THR A 17 19.72 28.67 -11.30
C THR A 17 20.20 28.95 -12.72
N PRO A 18 19.31 28.97 -13.74
CA PRO A 18 18.55 30.18 -14.11
C PRO A 18 17.17 29.81 -14.74
N GLN A 19 16.24 30.64 -15.22
CA GLN A 19 16.16 32.07 -15.48
C GLN A 19 14.66 32.42 -15.59
N THR A 20 14.31 33.61 -15.13
CA THR A 20 13.02 34.29 -15.32
C THR A 20 12.79 34.64 -16.80
N ARG A 21 11.55 34.43 -17.29
CA ARG A 21 10.98 35.22 -18.40
C ARG A 21 9.54 35.60 -18.08
N SER A 22 9.35 36.90 -17.89
CA SER A 22 8.06 37.61 -17.86
C SER A 22 7.62 38.01 -19.28
N ALA A 23 6.35 38.41 -19.37
CA ALA A 23 5.69 39.21 -20.43
C ALA A 23 5.11 38.42 -21.62
N LEU A 24 3.96 38.74 -22.24
CA LEU A 24 2.78 39.61 -22.02
C LEU A 24 1.99 39.52 -23.34
N HIS A 25 0.71 39.15 -23.32
CA HIS A 25 -0.34 39.44 -24.36
C HIS A 25 -1.55 38.57 -23.99
N GLY A 26 -2.80 38.98 -23.99
CA GLY A 26 -3.52 40.08 -24.62
C GLY A 26 -4.94 39.52 -24.88
N SER A 27 -5.97 40.23 -24.43
CA SER A 27 -7.35 39.75 -24.14
C SER A 27 -8.28 39.50 -25.38
N PRO A 28 -9.63 39.41 -25.29
CA PRO A 28 -10.49 38.29 -25.75
C PRO A 28 -11.53 38.76 -26.82
N PRO A 29 -12.85 38.43 -26.78
CA PRO A 29 -13.61 37.17 -26.94
C PRO A 29 -14.50 37.16 -28.21
N LEU A 30 -15.08 36.01 -28.62
CA LEU A 30 -16.29 35.98 -29.47
C LEU A 30 -17.25 34.85 -29.07
N ALA A 31 -18.54 35.18 -29.16
CA ALA A 31 -19.70 34.44 -28.67
C ALA A 31 -20.48 33.70 -29.79
N MET A 32 -21.58 33.04 -29.39
CA MET A 32 -22.70 32.50 -30.19
C MET A 32 -22.43 31.13 -30.87
N THR A 33 -23.32 30.13 -30.95
CA THR A 33 -24.79 29.98 -30.80
C THR A 33 -25.10 28.47 -30.69
N ALA A 34 -26.02 28.04 -29.83
CA ALA A 34 -27.38 27.55 -30.12
C ALA A 34 -27.50 26.28 -31.01
N GLU A 35 -28.01 25.22 -30.36
CA GLU A 35 -28.92 24.14 -30.79
C GLU A 35 -28.65 23.34 -32.08
N ASP A 36 -28.51 22.01 -31.92
CA ASP A 36 -29.39 21.07 -32.62
C ASP A 36 -29.44 19.69 -31.95
N ARG A 37 -30.67 19.19 -31.82
CA ARG A 37 -31.13 17.87 -31.36
C ARG A 37 -31.41 17.11 -32.68
N GLU A 38 -31.05 15.84 -32.90
CA GLU A 38 -31.84 14.67 -32.50
C GLU A 38 -31.41 13.41 -33.31
N LEU A 39 -31.41 12.25 -32.64
CA LEU A 39 -31.64 10.84 -33.05
C LEU A 39 -30.73 10.01 -34.00
N ALA A 40 -30.20 8.94 -33.37
CA ALA A 40 -30.27 7.49 -33.75
C ALA A 40 -29.24 6.89 -34.76
N PRO A 41 -29.06 5.55 -34.85
CA PRO A 41 -29.24 4.44 -33.89
C PRO A 41 -28.06 3.42 -33.80
N SER A 42 -28.20 2.48 -32.85
CA SER A 42 -27.76 1.07 -32.85
C SER A 42 -26.27 0.69 -32.75
N ALA A 43 -25.98 -0.03 -31.68
CA ALA A 43 -24.78 -0.82 -31.43
C ALA A 43 -24.56 -1.94 -32.47
N PRO A 44 -23.31 -2.43 -32.56
CA PRO A 44 -23.12 -3.88 -32.49
C PRO A 44 -22.24 -4.32 -31.31
N ASP A 45 -22.75 -5.39 -30.72
CA ASP A 45 -22.21 -6.28 -29.70
C ASP A 45 -20.79 -6.79 -30.05
N VAL A 46 -19.78 -6.40 -29.27
CA VAL A 46 -18.41 -6.93 -29.39
C VAL A 46 -18.21 -8.00 -28.33
N SER A 47 -18.50 -9.23 -28.75
CA SER A 47 -18.28 -10.49 -28.05
C SER A 47 -16.84 -10.62 -27.51
N ARG A 48 -16.69 -10.58 -26.18
CA ARG A 48 -15.45 -10.85 -25.44
C ARG A 48 -15.22 -12.35 -25.23
N ARG A 49 -15.26 -13.14 -26.30
CA ARG A 49 -14.90 -14.57 -26.26
C ARG A 49 -14.01 -14.94 -27.44
N SER A 50 -12.70 -14.93 -27.21
CA SER A 50 -11.72 -15.91 -27.74
C SER A 50 -10.30 -15.38 -27.56
N PHE A 51 -9.65 -15.74 -26.46
CA PHE A 51 -8.20 -15.62 -26.30
C PHE A 51 -7.62 -16.89 -25.67
N PHE A 52 -8.10 -18.04 -26.15
CA PHE A 52 -7.56 -19.36 -25.85
C PHE A 52 -7.36 -20.12 -27.16
N ALA A 53 -6.16 -19.99 -27.72
CA ALA A 53 -5.56 -20.75 -28.82
C ALA A 53 -4.42 -19.85 -29.34
N THR A 54 -3.15 -20.20 -29.44
CA THR A 54 -2.45 -21.48 -29.45
C THR A 54 -0.98 -21.07 -29.40
N PHE A 55 -0.15 -21.62 -28.51
CA PHE A 55 1.29 -21.63 -28.75
C PHE A 55 1.85 -23.03 -28.52
N SER A 56 2.53 -23.45 -29.58
CA SER A 56 3.00 -24.79 -29.85
C SER A 56 4.09 -25.26 -28.90
N THR A 57 4.09 -26.57 -28.73
CA THR A 57 5.08 -27.43 -28.10
C THR A 57 6.52 -27.13 -28.53
N ALA A 58 7.35 -26.69 -27.58
CA ALA A 58 8.80 -26.84 -27.63
C ALA A 58 9.21 -27.70 -26.42
N ALA A 59 9.67 -28.91 -26.70
CA ALA A 59 10.24 -29.82 -25.70
C ALA A 59 11.59 -29.27 -25.24
N ALA A 60 11.59 -28.55 -24.12
CA ALA A 60 12.79 -28.22 -23.37
C ALA A 60 12.82 -29.10 -22.11
N SER A 61 13.91 -29.82 -21.93
CA SER A 61 14.19 -30.64 -20.76
C SER A 61 14.17 -29.76 -19.51
N LEU A 62 13.05 -29.76 -18.79
CA LEU A 62 12.96 -29.19 -17.45
C LEU A 62 13.67 -30.14 -16.50
N THR A 63 14.88 -29.76 -16.08
CA THR A 63 15.39 -30.09 -14.76
C THR A 63 14.29 -29.86 -13.74
N PHE A 64 13.86 -30.93 -13.07
CA PHE A 64 12.99 -30.86 -11.90
C PHE A 64 13.73 -30.08 -10.82
N ILE A 65 13.54 -28.77 -10.78
CA ILE A 65 13.74 -27.99 -9.57
C ILE A 65 12.64 -28.49 -8.65
N SER A 66 12.99 -29.37 -7.72
CA SER A 66 12.11 -29.72 -6.61
C SER A 66 11.59 -28.41 -6.01
N PRO A 67 10.27 -28.19 -5.92
CA PRO A 67 9.79 -27.13 -5.06
C PRO A 67 10.35 -27.46 -3.68
N ALA A 68 11.15 -26.54 -3.13
CA ALA A 68 11.46 -26.58 -1.71
C ALA A 68 10.10 -26.64 -1.02
N LEU A 69 9.81 -27.77 -0.35
CA LEU A 69 8.70 -27.90 0.57
C LEU A 69 8.91 -26.75 1.57
N ALA A 70 8.16 -25.68 1.38
CA ALA A 70 8.00 -24.67 2.41
C ALA A 70 7.47 -25.42 3.63
N ASP A 71 8.07 -25.13 4.77
CA ASP A 71 7.59 -25.55 6.09
C ASP A 71 6.24 -24.83 6.31
N ASP A 72 5.17 -25.36 5.71
CA ASP A 72 3.95 -24.61 5.33
C ASP A 72 2.89 -24.57 6.43
N ASP A 73 3.30 -24.72 7.69
CA ASP A 73 2.47 -24.40 8.85
C ASP A 73 3.05 -23.14 9.52
N ALA A 74 2.78 -21.98 8.90
CA ALA A 74 2.98 -20.71 9.60
C ALA A 74 2.16 -20.78 10.91
N SER A 75 2.85 -20.73 12.05
CA SER A 75 2.17 -20.80 13.34
C SER A 75 1.21 -19.63 13.48
N LEU A 76 0.13 -19.81 14.25
CA LEU A 76 -0.82 -18.73 14.54
C LEU A 76 -0.09 -17.46 15.03
N ASP A 77 0.90 -17.65 15.90
CA ASP A 77 1.73 -16.57 16.45
C ASP A 77 2.50 -15.83 15.35
N ASP A 78 3.06 -16.53 14.37
CA ASP A 78 3.80 -15.92 13.25
C ASP A 78 2.88 -15.14 12.31
N SER A 79 1.70 -15.69 12.00
CA SER A 79 0.72 -14.99 11.17
C SER A 79 0.18 -13.74 11.87
N LEU A 80 -0.17 -13.83 13.16
CA LEU A 80 -0.60 -12.68 13.95
C LEU A 80 0.52 -11.63 14.10
N TYR A 81 1.78 -12.08 14.20
CA TYR A 81 2.94 -11.19 14.24
C TYR A 81 3.06 -10.37 12.96
N LEU A 82 2.98 -11.00 11.78
CA LEU A 82 3.05 -10.30 10.51
C LEU A 82 1.85 -9.35 10.29
N ILE A 83 0.65 -9.75 10.70
CA ILE A 83 -0.54 -8.90 10.65
C ILE A 83 -0.38 -7.66 11.55
N LEU A 84 0.07 -7.83 12.79
CA LEU A 84 0.29 -6.71 13.71
C LEU A 84 1.42 -5.79 13.25
N ARG A 85 2.49 -6.33 12.63
CA ARG A 85 3.54 -5.52 12.00
C ARG A 85 3.03 -4.71 10.81
N ALA A 86 2.10 -5.26 10.02
CA ALA A 86 1.45 -4.50 8.95
C ALA A 86 0.56 -3.36 9.50
N ARG A 87 -0.16 -3.60 10.60
CA ARG A 87 -0.94 -2.57 11.31
C ARG A 87 -0.04 -1.42 11.78
N GLU A 88 1.10 -1.76 12.37
CA GLU A 88 2.11 -0.80 12.81
C GLU A 88 2.63 0.03 11.63
N ALA A 89 3.02 -0.62 10.54
CA ALA A 89 3.48 0.04 9.32
C ALA A 89 2.42 1.01 8.74
N ALA A 90 1.14 0.63 8.76
CA ALA A 90 0.05 1.52 8.33
C ALA A 90 -0.11 2.75 9.25
N ALA A 91 0.07 2.57 10.57
CA ALA A 91 0.04 3.67 11.53
C ALA A 91 1.25 4.61 11.35
N GLN A 92 2.43 4.03 11.10
CA GLN A 92 3.65 4.73 10.76
C GLN A 92 3.45 5.62 9.52
N GLU A 93 2.91 5.05 8.45
CA GLU A 93 2.65 5.76 7.20
C GLU A 93 1.61 6.89 7.38
N THR A 94 0.53 6.62 8.11
CA THR A 94 -0.49 7.61 8.45
C THR A 94 0.12 8.84 9.14
N ARG A 95 1.00 8.60 10.13
CA ARG A 95 1.68 9.67 10.87
C ARG A 95 2.65 10.44 9.98
N LEU A 96 3.39 9.74 9.12
CA LEU A 96 4.32 10.35 8.18
C LEU A 96 3.60 11.32 7.26
N ILE A 97 2.49 10.89 6.64
CA ILE A 97 1.63 11.72 5.78
C ILE A 97 1.09 12.93 6.55
N ARG A 98 0.48 12.71 7.74
CA ARG A 98 -0.12 13.80 8.54
C ARG A 98 0.90 14.84 9.01
N SER A 99 2.12 14.41 9.35
CA SER A 99 3.13 15.31 9.89
C SER A 99 3.71 16.28 8.86
N GLY A 100 3.52 16.02 7.56
CA GLY A 100 4.06 16.85 6.48
C GLY A 100 5.60 16.92 6.45
N ARG A 101 6.30 16.10 7.26
CA ARG A 101 7.77 16.08 7.35
C ARG A 101 8.44 15.60 6.05
N PHE A 102 7.66 15.09 5.10
CA PHE A 102 8.11 14.70 3.78
C PHE A 102 7.75 15.73 2.72
N LYS A 103 8.77 16.43 2.22
CA LYS A 103 8.70 17.22 0.98
C LYS A 103 8.30 16.31 -0.19
N ASP A 104 7.68 16.87 -1.22
CA ASP A 104 6.94 16.18 -2.28
C ASP A 104 7.63 14.97 -2.94
N VAL A 105 8.96 14.91 -2.99
CA VAL A 105 9.73 13.76 -3.53
C VAL A 105 9.51 12.46 -2.74
N GLN A 106 9.19 12.53 -1.46
CA GLN A 106 8.94 11.35 -0.61
C GLN A 106 7.47 10.92 -0.59
N ARG A 107 6.58 11.72 -1.18
CA ARG A 107 5.17 11.36 -1.36
C ARG A 107 4.97 10.27 -2.43
N ALA A 108 5.85 10.20 -3.43
CA ALA A 108 5.91 9.10 -4.39
C ALA A 108 6.20 7.73 -3.72
N ASN A 109 6.77 7.73 -2.50
CA ASN A 109 7.04 6.51 -1.74
C ASN A 109 5.78 5.93 -1.07
N VAL A 110 4.68 6.67 -0.96
CA VAL A 110 3.46 6.21 -0.28
C VAL A 110 2.85 5.01 -1.01
N LYS A 111 2.75 5.06 -2.34
CA LYS A 111 2.30 3.94 -3.18
C LYS A 111 3.17 2.69 -2.95
N LEU A 112 4.49 2.89 -2.88
CA LEU A 112 5.43 1.81 -2.66
C LEU A 112 5.33 1.25 -1.23
N ALA A 113 5.17 2.10 -0.22
CA ALA A 113 4.96 1.72 1.17
C ALA A 113 3.69 0.87 1.32
N VAL A 114 2.56 1.33 0.77
CA VAL A 114 1.30 0.55 0.77
C VAL A 114 1.48 -0.79 0.06
N LYS A 115 2.19 -0.81 -1.08
CA LYS A 115 2.52 -2.06 -1.79
C LYS A 115 3.37 -3.00 -0.94
N PHE A 116 4.33 -2.48 -0.17
CA PHE A 116 5.13 -3.28 0.75
C PHE A 116 4.30 -3.78 1.94
N ILE A 117 3.38 -2.97 2.47
CA ILE A 117 2.47 -3.41 3.53
C ILE A 117 1.63 -4.60 3.05
N ALA A 118 1.05 -4.54 1.85
CA ALA A 118 0.25 -5.63 1.32
C ALA A 118 1.07 -6.91 1.04
N ASN A 119 2.23 -6.75 0.38
CA ASN A 119 2.98 -7.89 -0.17
C ASN A 119 4.04 -8.46 0.78
N ASN A 120 4.83 -7.63 1.47
CA ASN A 120 5.95 -8.11 2.26
C ASN A 120 5.48 -8.82 3.54
N TYR A 121 4.34 -8.42 4.08
CA TYR A 121 3.69 -9.12 5.20
C TYR A 121 2.80 -10.27 4.75
N ARG A 122 2.71 -10.56 3.43
CA ARG A 122 1.84 -11.58 2.84
C ARG A 122 0.43 -11.57 3.47
N LEU A 123 -0.18 -10.39 3.57
CA LEU A 123 -1.36 -10.18 4.43
C LEU A 123 -2.51 -11.14 4.13
N SER A 124 -2.80 -11.37 2.84
CA SER A 124 -3.85 -12.31 2.44
C SER A 124 -3.60 -13.72 2.97
N ASP A 125 -2.38 -14.23 2.78
CA ASP A 125 -2.01 -15.58 3.22
C ASP A 125 -2.06 -15.70 4.74
N ASN A 126 -1.52 -14.71 5.46
CA ASN A 126 -1.51 -14.71 6.92
C ASN A 126 -2.92 -14.56 7.53
N PHE A 127 -3.81 -13.78 6.92
CA PHE A 127 -5.21 -13.74 7.34
C PHE A 127 -5.91 -15.08 7.13
N ILE A 128 -5.64 -15.77 6.01
CA ILE A 128 -6.23 -17.09 5.72
C ILE A 128 -5.68 -18.14 6.69
N ALA A 129 -4.35 -18.14 6.92
CA ALA A 129 -3.68 -19.07 7.83
C ALA A 129 -4.20 -18.92 9.26
N ALA A 130 -4.19 -17.69 9.81
CA ALA A 130 -4.68 -17.44 11.16
C ALA A 130 -6.19 -17.75 11.28
N ALA A 131 -7.02 -17.37 10.30
CA ALA A 131 -8.45 -17.70 10.32
C ALA A 131 -8.70 -19.21 10.23
N GLY A 132 -7.79 -19.97 9.61
CA GLY A 132 -7.83 -21.43 9.55
C GLY A 132 -7.83 -22.12 10.91
N THR A 133 -7.30 -21.46 11.95
CA THR A 133 -7.28 -21.97 13.33
C THR A 133 -8.61 -21.79 14.05
N LEU A 134 -9.49 -20.92 13.54
CA LEU A 134 -10.83 -20.69 14.08
C LEU A 134 -11.81 -21.75 13.56
N GLN A 135 -12.92 -21.94 14.28
CA GLN A 135 -13.95 -22.92 13.92
C GLN A 135 -15.30 -22.26 13.60
N GLY A 136 -16.07 -22.93 12.74
CA GLY A 136 -17.44 -22.55 12.38
C GLY A 136 -17.55 -21.13 11.82
N ASN A 137 -18.57 -20.41 12.25
CA ASN A 137 -18.88 -19.07 11.74
C ASN A 137 -17.79 -18.03 12.06
N LYS A 138 -16.99 -18.22 13.12
CA LYS A 138 -15.89 -17.29 13.45
C LYS A 138 -14.82 -17.29 12.35
N ARG A 139 -14.50 -18.46 11.79
CA ARG A 139 -13.54 -18.59 10.67
C ARG A 139 -14.00 -17.83 9.43
N ILE A 140 -15.28 -17.95 9.08
CA ILE A 140 -15.85 -17.27 7.89
C ILE A 140 -15.78 -15.75 8.08
N ARG A 141 -16.27 -15.24 9.23
CA ARG A 141 -16.26 -13.81 9.53
C ARG A 141 -14.85 -13.22 9.63
N ALA A 142 -13.91 -13.94 10.24
CA ALA A 142 -12.51 -13.54 10.26
C ALA A 142 -11.94 -13.50 8.83
N GLY A 143 -12.25 -14.48 7.99
CA GLY A 143 -11.85 -14.47 6.58
C GLY A 143 -12.37 -13.25 5.83
N GLU A 144 -13.65 -12.91 5.99
CA GLU A 144 -14.27 -11.72 5.41
C GLU A 144 -13.60 -10.42 5.88
N ALA A 145 -13.39 -10.27 7.20
CA ALA A 145 -12.71 -9.11 7.77
C ALA A 145 -11.27 -8.96 7.25
N GLY A 146 -10.51 -10.05 7.20
CA GLY A 146 -9.14 -10.05 6.68
C GLY A 146 -9.06 -9.67 5.20
N GLN A 147 -9.97 -10.18 4.38
CA GLN A 147 -10.04 -9.82 2.96
C GLN A 147 -10.44 -8.36 2.76
N ALA A 148 -11.33 -7.81 3.59
CA ALA A 148 -11.69 -6.40 3.55
C ALA A 148 -10.48 -5.48 3.80
N VAL A 149 -9.58 -5.85 4.74
CA VAL A 149 -8.32 -5.12 4.98
C VAL A 149 -7.45 -5.09 3.72
N VAL A 150 -7.25 -6.25 3.10
CA VAL A 150 -6.43 -6.37 1.88
C VAL A 150 -7.03 -5.55 0.75
N GLN A 151 -8.36 -5.60 0.58
CA GLN A 151 -9.07 -4.81 -0.43
C GLN A 151 -8.96 -3.29 -0.18
N ASN A 152 -8.99 -2.84 1.07
CA ASN A 152 -8.81 -1.43 1.40
C ASN A 152 -7.42 -0.94 0.97
N LEU A 153 -6.37 -1.76 1.16
CA LEU A 153 -5.02 -1.42 0.70
C LEU A 153 -4.91 -1.42 -0.84
N TYR A 154 -5.54 -2.37 -1.53
CA TYR A 154 -5.55 -2.37 -3.00
C TYR A 154 -6.34 -1.20 -3.59
N THR A 155 -7.44 -0.78 -2.95
CA THR A 155 -8.20 0.42 -3.34
C THR A 155 -7.30 1.66 -3.34
N ILE A 156 -6.40 1.78 -2.36
CA ILE A 156 -5.40 2.87 -2.34
C ILE A 156 -4.50 2.78 -3.58
N LEU A 157 -3.97 1.60 -3.90
CA LEU A 157 -3.08 1.38 -5.04
C LEU A 157 -3.75 1.68 -6.38
N GLU A 158 -5.00 1.23 -6.56
CA GLU A 158 -5.81 1.52 -7.75
C GLU A 158 -6.04 3.03 -7.93
N TYR A 159 -6.24 3.76 -6.83
CA TYR A 159 -6.38 5.21 -6.89
C TYR A 159 -5.09 5.91 -7.36
N PHE A 160 -3.92 5.36 -7.03
CA PHE A 160 -2.67 5.85 -7.60
C PHE A 160 -2.54 5.54 -9.09
N ASP A 161 -2.88 4.33 -9.53
CA ASP A 161 -2.76 3.89 -10.93
C ASP A 161 -3.74 4.61 -11.87
N SER A 162 -4.98 4.80 -11.44
CA SER A 162 -6.03 5.44 -12.25
C SER A 162 -5.73 6.90 -12.62
N SER A 163 -4.96 7.61 -11.79
CA SER A 163 -4.56 9.01 -12.06
C SER A 163 -3.21 9.15 -12.78
N ASP A 164 -2.49 8.04 -13.00
CA ASP A 164 -1.31 7.99 -13.89
C ASP A 164 -1.74 7.94 -15.38
N VAL A 165 -2.97 7.52 -15.68
CA VAL A 165 -3.50 7.39 -17.06
C VAL A 165 -3.88 8.73 -17.71
N GLU A 166 -4.31 9.73 -16.92
CA GLU A 166 -4.64 11.07 -17.44
C GLU A 166 -3.41 11.98 -17.64
N ASN A 167 -2.25 11.60 -17.09
CA ASN A 167 -1.02 12.38 -17.17
C ASN A 167 0.11 11.57 -17.83
N ILE A 168 0.09 11.46 -19.17
CA ILE A 168 1.23 11.03 -19.98
C ILE A 168 2.33 12.12 -19.97
N LYS A 169 2.78 12.49 -18.77
CA LYS A 169 4.06 13.14 -18.50
C LYS A 169 4.74 12.27 -17.45
N VAL A 170 5.72 11.51 -17.90
CA VAL A 170 6.63 10.71 -17.08
C VAL A 170 7.23 11.63 -16.02
N GLY A 171 6.71 11.61 -14.79
CA GLY A 171 7.29 12.40 -13.70
C GLY A 171 6.37 12.76 -12.53
N ALA A 172 5.05 12.68 -12.63
CA ALA A 172 4.17 13.16 -11.56
C ALA A 172 3.52 12.02 -10.74
N MET A 173 4.33 11.24 -10.00
CA MET A 173 3.86 10.43 -8.86
C MET A 173 3.47 11.36 -7.69
N SER A 174 2.51 12.26 -7.93
CA SER A 174 2.08 13.27 -6.97
C SER A 174 0.99 12.72 -6.05
N MET A 175 1.14 12.96 -4.76
CA MET A 175 0.10 12.74 -3.75
C MET A 175 -0.92 13.88 -3.67
N ALA A 176 -0.70 14.99 -4.38
CA ALA A 176 -1.57 16.16 -4.27
C ALA A 176 -3.02 15.79 -4.60
N GLY A 177 -3.92 15.97 -3.63
CA GLY A 177 -5.34 15.64 -3.74
C GLY A 177 -5.68 14.19 -3.43
N LYS A 178 -4.68 13.33 -3.19
CA LYS A 178 -4.85 11.90 -2.87
C LYS A 178 -4.73 11.61 -1.37
N GLU A 179 -4.24 12.58 -0.58
CA GLU A 179 -3.94 12.39 0.84
C GLU A 179 -5.14 11.89 1.64
N GLY A 180 -6.32 12.46 1.40
CA GLY A 180 -7.55 12.08 2.12
C GLY A 180 -7.94 10.61 1.89
N ILE A 181 -7.85 10.14 0.65
CA ILE A 181 -8.19 8.77 0.28
C ILE A 181 -7.17 7.79 0.87
N VAL A 182 -5.88 8.12 0.77
CA VAL A 182 -4.82 7.29 1.36
C VAL A 182 -4.99 7.20 2.88
N LEU A 183 -5.17 8.33 3.56
CA LEU A 183 -5.35 8.37 5.02
C LEU A 183 -6.58 7.58 5.44
N SER A 184 -7.70 7.72 4.73
CA SER A 184 -8.93 6.97 4.98
C SER A 184 -8.72 5.47 4.77
N GLY A 185 -8.06 5.07 3.68
CA GLY A 185 -7.77 3.66 3.41
C GLY A 185 -6.82 3.02 4.42
N LEU A 186 -5.77 3.72 4.85
CA LEU A 186 -4.86 3.26 5.89
C LEU A 186 -5.56 3.13 7.25
N GLU A 187 -6.44 4.08 7.58
CA GLU A 187 -7.26 4.03 8.79
C GLU A 187 -8.26 2.86 8.75
N ALA A 188 -8.95 2.66 7.63
CA ALA A 188 -9.85 1.54 7.42
C ALA A 188 -9.12 0.19 7.50
N ALA A 189 -7.92 0.08 6.94
CA ALA A 189 -7.09 -1.12 7.05
C ALA A 189 -6.72 -1.42 8.51
N ARG A 190 -6.33 -0.40 9.29
CA ARG A 190 -6.01 -0.58 10.72
C ARG A 190 -7.22 -1.01 11.54
N ASN A 191 -8.36 -0.35 11.36
CA ASN A 191 -9.59 -0.70 12.05
C ASN A 191 -10.06 -2.11 11.69
N GLY A 192 -9.94 -2.51 10.41
CA GLY A 192 -10.23 -3.86 9.97
C GLY A 192 -9.26 -4.91 10.55
N ILE A 193 -7.98 -4.56 10.74
CA ILE A 193 -7.05 -5.43 11.47
C ILE A 193 -7.47 -5.57 12.94
N ASP A 194 -7.86 -4.48 13.60
CA ASP A 194 -8.33 -4.53 14.99
C ASP A 194 -9.60 -5.38 15.15
N GLU A 195 -10.55 -5.26 14.20
CA GLU A 195 -11.72 -6.13 14.13
C GLU A 195 -11.33 -7.60 13.92
N TYR A 196 -10.42 -7.87 12.98
CA TYR A 196 -9.91 -9.21 12.70
C TYR A 196 -9.27 -9.86 13.95
N LEU A 197 -8.47 -9.09 14.69
CA LEU A 197 -7.83 -9.57 15.92
C LEU A 197 -8.85 -9.91 17.01
N GLY A 198 -10.01 -9.25 17.02
CA GLY A 198 -11.11 -9.54 17.94
C GLY A 198 -11.73 -10.94 17.80
N PHE A 199 -11.41 -11.69 16.74
CA PHE A 199 -11.84 -13.08 16.60
C PHE A 199 -10.98 -14.09 17.40
N PHE A 200 -9.79 -13.66 17.85
CA PHE A 200 -8.81 -14.50 18.53
C PHE A 200 -8.84 -14.27 20.05
N PRO A 201 -8.35 -15.24 20.85
CA PRO A 201 -8.16 -15.03 22.29
C PRO A 201 -7.22 -13.86 22.58
N GLU A 202 -7.60 -13.01 23.53
CA GLU A 202 -6.87 -11.78 23.87
C GLU A 202 -5.44 -12.08 24.36
N ASP A 203 -5.25 -13.16 25.12
CA ASP A 203 -3.94 -13.58 25.63
C ASP A 203 -2.96 -13.95 24.50
N VAL A 204 -3.44 -14.58 23.44
CA VAL A 204 -2.63 -14.91 22.26
C VAL A 204 -2.23 -13.64 21.51
N VAL A 205 -3.17 -12.71 21.30
CA VAL A 205 -2.90 -11.43 20.65
C VAL A 205 -1.93 -10.58 21.47
N ASP A 206 -2.12 -10.51 22.79
CA ASP A 206 -1.29 -9.73 23.70
C ASP A 206 0.14 -10.25 23.83
N LYS A 207 0.31 -11.59 23.76
CA LYS A 207 1.64 -12.20 23.68
C LYS A 207 2.42 -11.66 22.47
N VAL A 208 1.78 -11.61 21.31
CA VAL A 208 2.40 -11.11 20.07
C VAL A 208 2.63 -9.60 20.12
N LYS A 209 1.66 -8.82 20.62
CA LYS A 209 1.82 -7.38 20.84
C LYS A 209 3.00 -7.06 21.74
N ARG A 210 3.18 -7.82 22.83
CA ARG A 210 4.30 -7.66 23.75
C ARG A 210 5.64 -7.91 23.08
N LYS A 211 5.74 -8.98 22.28
CA LYS A 211 6.94 -9.26 21.48
C LYS A 211 7.29 -8.08 20.58
N ILE A 212 6.30 -7.52 19.88
CA ILE A 212 6.53 -6.36 19.00
C ILE A 212 6.95 -5.13 19.81
N GLN A 213 6.32 -4.87 20.96
CA GLN A 213 6.70 -3.77 21.84
C GLN A 213 8.14 -3.91 22.36
N GLU A 214 8.56 -5.11 22.76
CA GLU A 214 9.93 -5.38 23.20
C GLU A 214 10.93 -5.15 22.08
N GLU A 215 10.64 -5.64 20.86
CA GLU A 215 11.48 -5.40 19.68
C GLU A 215 11.59 -3.91 19.34
N ASN A 216 10.49 -3.17 19.47
CA ASN A 216 10.45 -1.73 19.25
C ASN A 216 11.26 -0.96 20.30
N ASP A 217 11.10 -1.31 21.58
CA ASP A 217 11.88 -0.72 22.67
C ASP A 217 13.39 -0.99 22.51
N LEU A 218 13.77 -2.17 22.01
CA LEU A 218 15.15 -2.50 21.67
C LEU A 218 15.65 -1.66 20.49
N ASN A 219 14.86 -1.54 19.42
CA ASN A 219 15.22 -0.71 18.26
C ASN A 219 15.49 0.75 18.66
N VAL A 220 14.70 1.31 19.58
CA VAL A 220 14.92 2.68 20.09
C VAL A 220 16.20 2.77 20.91
N LYS A 221 16.50 1.77 21.74
CA LYS A 221 17.72 1.74 22.57
C LYS A 221 18.99 1.54 21.74
N GLU A 222 18.92 0.73 20.70
CA GLU A 222 20.05 0.38 19.82
C GLU A 222 20.26 1.40 18.69
N PHE A 223 19.35 2.38 18.55
CA PHE A 223 19.46 3.39 17.52
C PHE A 223 20.71 4.27 17.73
N ASP A 224 21.62 4.23 16.76
CA ASP A 224 22.79 5.11 16.76
C ASP A 224 22.36 6.55 16.45
N SER A 225 22.35 7.39 17.49
CA SER A 225 22.05 8.82 17.40
C SER A 225 22.98 9.60 16.45
N SER A 226 24.14 9.05 16.08
CA SER A 226 25.03 9.65 15.08
C SER A 226 24.45 9.60 13.66
N LEU A 227 23.51 8.68 13.39
CA LEU A 227 22.82 8.53 12.11
C LEU A 227 21.65 9.50 11.94
N GLY A 228 21.34 10.31 12.96
CA GLY A 228 20.31 11.34 12.92
C GLY A 228 19.26 11.20 14.03
N THR A 229 18.07 11.74 13.80
CA THR A 229 16.93 11.60 14.72
C THR A 229 15.97 10.56 14.16
N ILE A 230 15.41 9.71 15.02
CA ILE A 230 14.33 8.78 14.63
C ILE A 230 13.17 9.59 14.05
N VAL A 231 12.99 9.49 12.73
CA VAL A 231 12.00 10.29 12.00
C VAL A 231 10.59 9.80 12.31
N ASN A 232 10.41 8.53 12.63
CA ASN A 232 9.09 7.96 12.92
C ASN A 232 9.13 7.01 14.12
N PRO A 233 9.07 7.55 15.36
CA PRO A 233 9.09 6.70 16.53
C PRO A 233 7.80 5.88 16.63
N ASP A 234 7.89 4.73 17.28
CA ASP A 234 6.92 3.65 17.17
C ASP A 234 5.46 4.09 17.44
N PRO A 235 4.52 3.73 16.57
CA PRO A 235 3.12 3.90 16.87
C PRO A 235 2.71 2.86 17.91
N LYS A 236 2.05 3.32 18.97
CA LYS A 236 1.50 2.43 19.99
C LYS A 236 0.52 1.47 19.33
N ILE A 237 0.74 0.17 19.51
CA ILE A 237 -0.04 -0.91 18.89
C ILE A 237 -1.12 -1.37 19.85
#